data_AF-A0A2T6D4C0-F1
#
_entry.id   AF-A0A2T6D4C0-F1
#
_cell.length_a   1.000
_cell.length_b   1.000
_cell.length_c   1.000
_cell.angle_alpha   90.00
_cell.angle_beta   90.00
_cell.angle_gamma   90.00
#
_symmetry.space_group_name_H-M   'P 1'
#
loop_
_entity.id
_entity.type
_entity.pdbx_description
1 polymer ?
#
loop_
_entity_poly.entity_id
_entity_poly.type
_entity_poly.pdbx_seq_one_letter_code
_entity_poly.pdbx_strand_id
1 'polypeptide(L)'
;MLELAIETSSTRGSIALGNARAVSQEIVFGGGGGTMGRHSEWLFPELLKFGLPRLQLTRVVVGLGPGSFAGIRVALAAAQAIAEVQGVPVYGVPSTHALGCRLRHVTRLGVFADAKRGELYCTVYRRGELERDTYLIPAGQLEDEMSRMTLAVSAEPLGNVPQQDQPSAGDLLRLPHHFPGWRIGWDLEPIHLRAPLATMK
;
A
#
# COMPACT_ATOMS: atom_id res chain seq x y z
N MET A 1 0.67 22.78 0.40
CA MET A 1 -0.15 21.93 -0.49
C MET A 1 -0.77 20.85 0.37
N LEU A 2 -2.06 20.57 0.18
CA LEU A 2 -2.81 19.57 0.93
C LEU A 2 -3.11 18.39 0.00
N GLU A 3 -2.89 17.18 0.49
CA GLU A 3 -2.98 15.94 -0.26
C GLU A 3 -3.78 14.93 0.56
N LEU A 4 -4.51 14.07 -0.13
CA LEU A 4 -5.21 12.93 0.47
C LEU A 4 -4.48 11.65 0.07
N ALA A 5 -4.21 10.75 1.02
CA ALA A 5 -3.70 9.42 0.73
C ALA A 5 -4.68 8.34 1.21
N ILE A 6 -4.77 7.23 0.47
CA ILE A 6 -5.56 6.05 0.83
C ILE A 6 -4.69 4.80 0.66
N GLU A 7 -4.63 3.97 1.70
CA GLU A 7 -3.88 2.71 1.71
C GLU A 7 -4.77 1.58 2.25
N THR A 8 -4.95 0.51 1.47
CA THR A 8 -5.85 -0.61 1.77
C THR A 8 -5.30 -1.95 1.27
N SER A 9 -4.00 -2.03 1.01
CA SER A 9 -3.33 -3.24 0.54
C SER A 9 -3.19 -4.32 1.64
N SER A 10 -3.47 -4.00 2.90
CA SER A 10 -3.50 -4.96 4.02
C SER A 10 -4.91 -5.08 4.63
N THR A 11 -5.08 -5.98 5.61
CA THR A 11 -6.30 -6.12 6.42
C THR A 11 -6.61 -4.86 7.25
N ARG A 12 -5.60 -4.02 7.49
CA ARG A 12 -5.75 -2.66 7.98
C ARG A 12 -5.72 -1.68 6.81
N GLY A 13 -6.71 -0.80 6.76
CA GLY A 13 -6.73 0.34 5.86
C GLY A 13 -6.43 1.64 6.59
N SER A 14 -6.01 2.65 5.86
CA SER A 14 -5.82 4.00 6.39
C SER A 14 -6.12 5.06 5.35
N ILE A 15 -6.53 6.23 5.83
CA ILE A 15 -6.68 7.46 5.05
C ILE A 15 -5.89 8.54 5.78
N ALA A 16 -5.18 9.38 5.05
CA ALA A 16 -4.44 10.50 5.63
C ALA A 16 -4.65 11.79 4.82
N LEU A 17 -4.71 12.92 5.53
CA LEU A 17 -4.57 14.26 4.97
C LEU A 17 -3.24 14.85 5.40
N GLY A 18 -2.57 15.55 4.50
CA GLY A 18 -1.34 16.26 4.82
C GLY A 18 -0.49 16.55 3.58
N ASN A 19 0.82 16.41 3.74
CA ASN A 19 1.82 16.48 2.67
C ASN A 19 3.12 15.78 3.13
N ALA A 20 4.15 15.85 2.29
CA ALA A 20 5.46 15.26 2.55
C ALA A 20 6.14 15.69 3.87
N ARG A 21 5.77 16.84 4.45
CA ARG A 21 6.36 17.33 5.71
C ARG A 21 5.56 16.90 6.93
N ALA A 22 4.24 16.88 6.83
CA ALA A 22 3.37 16.63 7.98
C ALA A 22 2.04 16.00 7.55
N VAL A 23 1.61 15.02 8.33
CA VAL A 23 0.26 14.45 8.28
C VAL A 23 -0.59 15.21 9.29
N SER A 24 -1.62 15.90 8.81
CA SER A 24 -2.53 16.70 9.64
C SER A 24 -3.61 15.85 10.30
N GLN A 25 -4.02 14.77 9.63
CA GLN A 25 -5.01 13.84 10.14
C GLN A 25 -4.75 12.47 9.50
N GLU A 26 -4.82 11.42 10.31
CA GLU A 26 -4.79 10.04 9.82
C GLU A 26 -5.82 9.22 10.57
N ILE A 27 -6.57 8.43 9.81
CA ILE A 27 -7.56 7.50 10.33
C ILE A 27 -7.15 6.11 9.86
N VAL A 28 -7.00 5.20 10.81
CA VAL A 28 -6.73 3.78 10.56
C VAL A 28 -7.98 2.99 10.90
N PHE A 29 -8.34 2.03 10.04
CA PHE A 29 -9.55 1.22 10.15
C PHE A 29 -9.28 -0.23 9.75
N GLY A 30 -10.21 -1.14 10.11
CA GLY A 30 -10.02 -2.57 9.93
C GLY A 30 -9.11 -3.21 10.99
N GLY A 31 -8.67 -4.44 10.75
CA GLY A 31 -7.79 -5.20 11.65
C GLY A 31 -8.47 -5.96 12.81
N GLY A 32 -9.81 -6.02 12.84
CA GLY A 32 -10.56 -6.77 13.85
C GLY A 32 -11.02 -8.13 13.37
N GLY A 33 -10.13 -9.13 13.31
CA GLY A 33 -10.43 -10.58 13.21
C GLY A 33 -11.37 -11.07 12.09
N GLY A 34 -11.81 -10.19 11.18
CA GLY A 34 -12.80 -10.43 10.14
C GLY A 34 -12.16 -10.50 8.76
N THR A 35 -12.77 -11.33 7.91
CA THR A 35 -12.35 -11.68 6.55
C THR A 35 -11.89 -10.49 5.69
N MET A 36 -10.80 -10.71 4.93
CA MET A 36 -10.47 -9.91 3.74
C MET A 36 -11.74 -9.73 2.89
N GLY A 37 -12.14 -8.49 2.60
CA GLY A 37 -13.31 -8.21 1.75
C GLY A 37 -14.28 -7.13 2.23
N ARG A 38 -14.16 -6.63 3.47
CA ARG A 38 -15.00 -5.52 3.99
C ARG A 38 -14.40 -4.13 3.81
N HIS A 39 -13.42 -3.99 2.92
CA HIS A 39 -12.71 -2.72 2.74
C HIS A 39 -13.64 -1.57 2.32
N SER A 40 -14.70 -1.83 1.56
CA SER A 40 -15.72 -0.81 1.22
C SER A 40 -16.57 -0.41 2.42
N GLU A 41 -17.00 -1.36 3.25
CA GLU A 41 -17.78 -1.11 4.47
C GLU A 41 -17.01 -0.22 5.45
N TRP A 42 -15.68 -0.37 5.51
CA TRP A 42 -14.85 0.43 6.39
C TRP A 42 -14.37 1.74 5.78
N LEU A 43 -14.00 1.77 4.49
CA LEU A 43 -13.37 2.95 3.89
C LEU A 43 -14.32 4.17 3.83
N PHE A 44 -15.54 3.98 3.34
CA PHE A 44 -16.43 5.12 3.06
C PHE A 44 -16.89 5.87 4.32
N PRO A 45 -17.30 5.21 5.42
CA PRO A 45 -17.62 5.91 6.66
C PRO A 45 -16.44 6.74 7.20
N GLU A 46 -15.21 6.25 7.05
CA GLU A 46 -14.01 6.94 7.49
C GLU A 46 -13.65 8.13 6.58
N LEU A 47 -13.83 8.00 5.25
CA LEU A 47 -13.64 9.10 4.30
C LEU A 47 -14.54 10.31 4.61
N LEU A 48 -15.78 10.07 5.07
CA LEU A 48 -16.71 11.16 5.39
C LEU A 48 -16.21 12.05 6.54
N LYS A 49 -15.36 11.52 7.43
CA LYS A 49 -14.81 12.27 8.58
C LYS A 49 -13.77 13.31 8.19
N PHE A 50 -13.30 13.31 6.94
CA PHE A 50 -12.30 14.26 6.44
C PHE A 50 -12.89 15.55 5.87
N GLY A 51 -14.22 15.64 5.68
CA GLY A 51 -14.87 16.87 5.19
C GLY A 51 -14.37 17.33 3.81
N LEU A 52 -14.03 16.39 2.92
CA LEU A 52 -13.35 16.62 1.64
C LEU A 52 -13.94 17.75 0.78
N PRO A 53 -15.27 17.95 0.65
CA PRO A 53 -15.82 19.02 -0.19
C PRO A 53 -15.40 20.45 0.21
N ARG A 54 -14.91 20.65 1.44
CA ARG A 54 -14.46 21.97 1.93
C ARG A 54 -12.94 22.16 1.82
N LEU A 55 -12.22 21.15 1.35
CA LEU A 55 -10.76 21.17 1.26
C LEU A 55 -10.32 21.51 -0.16
N GLN A 56 -9.18 22.18 -0.28
CA GLN A 56 -8.48 22.38 -1.54
C GLN A 56 -7.34 21.36 -1.64
N LEU A 57 -7.64 20.20 -2.19
CA LEU A 57 -6.63 19.19 -2.47
C LEU A 57 -5.77 19.62 -3.65
N THR A 58 -4.55 19.10 -3.70
CA THR A 58 -3.61 19.31 -4.83
C THR A 58 -3.32 18.02 -5.58
N ARG A 59 -3.52 16.88 -4.92
CA ARG A 59 -3.48 15.52 -5.49
C ARG A 59 -4.15 14.52 -4.55
N VAL A 60 -4.47 13.35 -5.08
CA VAL A 60 -4.82 12.15 -4.31
C VAL A 60 -3.74 11.08 -4.53
N VAL A 61 -3.30 10.41 -3.48
CA VAL A 61 -2.31 9.33 -3.50
C VAL A 61 -2.99 8.02 -3.10
N VAL A 62 -2.68 6.93 -3.79
CA VAL A 62 -3.24 5.60 -3.49
C VAL A 62 -2.17 4.52 -3.56
N GLY A 63 -2.19 3.63 -2.56
CA GLY A 63 -1.36 2.43 -2.53
C GLY A 63 -1.81 1.40 -3.56
N LEU A 64 -0.89 0.90 -4.38
CA LEU A 64 -1.16 -0.08 -5.44
C LEU A 64 -0.85 -1.54 -5.03
N GLY A 65 -0.50 -1.80 -3.76
CA GLY A 65 -0.08 -3.11 -3.29
C GLY A 65 1.41 -3.38 -3.52
N PRO A 66 1.84 -4.66 -3.58
CA PRO A 66 1.03 -5.89 -3.55
C PRO A 66 0.26 -6.14 -2.25
N GLY A 67 -0.81 -6.93 -2.32
CA GLY A 67 -1.63 -7.29 -1.15
C GLY A 67 -3.10 -7.60 -1.49
N SER A 68 -4.02 -7.11 -0.66
CA SER A 68 -5.47 -7.26 -0.80
C SER A 68 -6.00 -6.65 -2.10
N PHE A 69 -6.16 -7.46 -3.15
CA PHE A 69 -6.68 -7.01 -4.46
C PHE A 69 -8.03 -6.29 -4.33
N ALA A 70 -8.94 -6.84 -3.52
CA ALA A 70 -10.24 -6.22 -3.27
C ALA A 70 -10.10 -4.86 -2.58
N GLY A 71 -9.22 -4.76 -1.57
CA GLY A 71 -8.95 -3.51 -0.87
C GLY A 71 -8.38 -2.43 -1.78
N ILE A 72 -7.36 -2.77 -2.57
CA ILE A 72 -6.69 -1.85 -3.48
C ILE A 72 -7.67 -1.30 -4.53
N ARG A 73 -8.52 -2.15 -5.12
CA ARG A 73 -9.51 -1.70 -6.10
C ARG A 73 -10.56 -0.75 -5.52
N VAL A 74 -10.99 -0.99 -4.27
CA VAL A 74 -11.92 -0.09 -3.58
C VAL A 74 -11.26 1.25 -3.31
N ALA A 75 -10.02 1.27 -2.83
CA ALA A 75 -9.27 2.51 -2.61
C ALA A 75 -9.02 3.27 -3.91
N LEU A 76 -8.68 2.57 -4.99
CA LEU A 76 -8.46 3.19 -6.29
C LEU A 76 -9.73 3.85 -6.83
N ALA A 77 -10.87 3.15 -6.79
CA ALA A 77 -12.15 3.71 -7.20
C ALA A 77 -12.53 4.96 -6.39
N ALA A 78 -12.32 4.93 -5.07
CA ALA A 78 -12.56 6.08 -4.22
C ALA A 78 -11.61 7.24 -4.53
N ALA A 79 -10.31 6.96 -4.70
CA ALA A 79 -9.30 7.96 -5.02
C ALA A 79 -9.59 8.66 -6.35
N GLN A 80 -9.95 7.89 -7.38
CA GLN A 80 -10.34 8.40 -8.69
C GLN A 80 -11.59 9.28 -8.61
N ALA A 81 -12.65 8.82 -7.93
CA ALA A 81 -13.87 9.61 -7.77
C ALA A 81 -13.62 10.94 -7.02
N ILE A 82 -12.80 10.92 -5.97
CA ILE A 82 -12.44 12.13 -5.22
C ILE A 82 -11.59 13.07 -6.09
N ALA A 83 -10.60 12.53 -6.81
CA ALA A 83 -9.73 13.29 -7.70
C ALA A 83 -10.52 13.98 -8.81
N GLU A 84 -11.51 13.28 -9.38
CA GLU A 84 -12.40 13.81 -10.44
C GLU A 84 -13.20 15.00 -9.91
N VAL A 85 -13.88 14.84 -8.78
CA VAL A 85 -14.70 15.90 -8.18
C VAL A 85 -13.87 17.11 -7.77
N GLN A 86 -12.62 16.90 -7.35
CA GLN A 86 -11.70 17.95 -6.93
C GLN A 86 -10.92 18.57 -8.10
N GLY A 87 -10.98 17.99 -9.30
CA GLY A 87 -10.19 18.42 -10.45
C GLY A 87 -8.68 18.30 -10.25
N VAL A 88 -8.22 17.28 -9.51
CA VAL A 88 -6.80 17.08 -9.18
C VAL A 88 -6.27 15.74 -9.73
N PRO A 89 -4.97 15.62 -9.97
CA PRO A 89 -4.37 14.35 -10.37
C PRO A 89 -4.44 13.28 -9.26
N VAL A 90 -4.61 12.02 -9.68
CA VAL A 90 -4.43 10.84 -8.83
C VAL A 90 -3.07 10.18 -9.11
N TYR A 91 -2.38 9.81 -8.04
CA TYR A 91 -1.07 9.18 -8.05
C TYR A 91 -1.16 7.79 -7.42
N GLY A 92 -0.75 6.78 -8.17
CA GLY A 92 -0.58 5.42 -7.66
C GLY A 92 0.89 5.15 -7.31
N VAL A 93 1.13 4.47 -6.20
CA VAL A 93 2.48 4.09 -5.77
C VAL A 93 2.48 2.70 -5.14
N PRO A 94 3.53 1.87 -5.33
CA PRO A 94 3.66 0.61 -4.60
C PRO A 94 3.55 0.81 -3.08
N SER A 95 2.67 0.07 -2.42
CA SER A 95 2.45 0.15 -0.98
C SER A 95 3.70 -0.24 -0.19
N THR A 96 4.55 -1.11 -0.73
CA THR A 96 5.79 -1.52 -0.07
C THR A 96 6.79 -0.37 0.08
N HIS A 97 6.66 0.71 -0.72
CA HIS A 97 7.49 1.91 -0.57
C HIS A 97 7.30 2.58 0.80
N ALA A 98 6.07 2.55 1.35
CA ALA A 98 5.80 3.05 2.70
C ALA A 98 6.72 2.40 3.73
N LEU A 99 6.85 1.06 3.66
CA LEU A 99 7.69 0.28 4.55
C LEU A 99 9.18 0.51 4.27
N GLY A 100 9.58 0.55 3.00
CA GLY A 100 10.95 0.87 2.59
C GLY A 100 11.45 2.18 3.20
N CYS A 101 10.69 3.26 3.04
CA CYS A 101 11.06 4.58 3.57
C CYS A 101 11.00 4.63 5.11
N ARG A 102 9.97 4.04 5.73
CA ARG A 102 9.82 4.02 7.20
C ARG A 102 10.93 3.22 7.88
N LEU A 103 11.34 2.10 7.30
CA LEU A 103 12.38 1.20 7.81
C LEU A 103 13.76 1.47 7.19
N ARG A 104 14.05 2.71 6.77
CA ARG A 104 15.34 3.09 6.15
C ARG A 104 16.60 2.83 7.00
N HIS A 105 16.43 2.59 8.30
CA HIS A 105 17.51 2.22 9.21
C HIS A 105 17.97 0.76 9.01
N VAL A 106 17.15 -0.08 8.38
CA VAL A 106 17.48 -1.48 8.04
C VAL A 106 18.43 -1.49 6.86
N THR A 107 19.55 -2.22 6.99
CA THR A 107 20.57 -2.28 5.92
C THR A 107 20.01 -2.92 4.66
N ARG A 108 19.38 -4.11 4.75
CA ARG A 108 18.67 -4.75 3.63
C ARG A 108 17.34 -5.30 4.11
N LEU A 109 16.24 -4.72 3.63
CA LEU A 109 14.87 -5.05 4.02
C LEU A 109 14.22 -5.87 2.90
N GLY A 110 13.63 -7.02 3.25
CA GLY A 110 12.71 -7.74 2.40
C GLY A 110 11.27 -7.49 2.83
N VAL A 111 10.43 -7.00 1.92
CA VAL A 111 8.99 -6.84 2.16
C VAL A 111 8.26 -7.95 1.40
N PHE A 112 7.54 -8.79 2.14
CA PHE A 112 6.88 -9.98 1.63
C PHE A 112 5.36 -9.87 1.71
N ALA A 113 4.67 -10.42 0.72
CA ALA A 113 3.21 -10.58 0.74
C ALA A 113 2.80 -11.86 0.02
N ASP A 114 1.68 -12.46 0.43
CA ASP A 114 1.11 -13.64 -0.23
C ASP A 114 0.65 -13.28 -1.66
N ALA A 115 1.20 -13.96 -2.68
CA ALA A 115 0.81 -13.81 -4.08
C ALA A 115 -0.22 -14.84 -4.55
N LYS A 116 -0.69 -15.70 -3.62
CA LYS A 116 -1.53 -16.88 -3.86
C LYS A 116 -0.81 -17.94 -4.68
N ARG A 117 -1.44 -19.11 -4.85
CA ARG A 117 -0.92 -20.25 -5.65
C ARG A 117 0.49 -20.71 -5.23
N GLY A 118 0.79 -20.65 -3.93
CA GLY A 118 2.09 -21.08 -3.40
C GLY A 118 3.25 -20.17 -3.80
N GLU A 119 2.97 -18.90 -4.15
CA GLU A 119 3.97 -17.88 -4.46
C GLU A 119 3.86 -16.70 -3.50
N LEU A 120 4.96 -15.98 -3.37
CA LEU A 120 5.08 -14.78 -2.56
C LEU A 120 5.58 -13.63 -3.43
N TYR A 121 5.03 -12.44 -3.19
CA TYR A 121 5.67 -11.20 -3.61
C TYR A 121 6.84 -10.90 -2.68
N CYS A 122 7.95 -10.45 -3.26
CA CYS A 122 9.10 -9.93 -2.53
C CYS A 122 9.54 -8.60 -3.16
N THR A 123 9.70 -7.56 -2.36
CA THR A 123 10.35 -6.29 -2.75
C THR A 123 11.55 -6.09 -1.84
N VAL A 124 12.69 -5.66 -2.38
CA VAL A 124 13.92 -5.50 -1.58
C VAL A 124 14.34 -4.03 -1.55
N TYR A 125 14.64 -3.55 -0.35
CA TYR A 125 15.18 -2.21 -0.11
C TYR A 125 16.54 -2.29 0.56
N ARG A 126 17.41 -1.32 0.27
CA ARG A 126 18.69 -1.12 0.95
C ARG A 126 18.71 0.27 1.56
N ARG A 127 18.72 0.36 2.89
CA ARG A 127 18.69 1.64 3.63
C ARG A 127 17.60 2.61 3.15
N GLY A 128 16.44 2.06 2.83
CA GLY A 128 15.26 2.80 2.36
C GLY A 128 15.24 3.13 0.87
N GLU A 129 16.27 2.79 0.10
CA GLU A 129 16.25 2.86 -1.36
C GLU A 129 15.80 1.53 -1.96
N LEU A 130 15.07 1.57 -3.08
CA LEU A 130 14.64 0.35 -3.76
C LEU A 130 15.85 -0.36 -4.39
N GLU A 131 16.18 -1.56 -3.90
CA GLU A 131 17.25 -2.40 -4.46
C GLU A 131 16.69 -3.31 -5.57
N ARG A 132 15.50 -3.89 -5.34
CA ARG A 132 14.82 -4.74 -6.31
C ARG A 132 13.31 -4.53 -6.22
N ASP A 133 12.73 -4.15 -7.36
CA ASP A 133 11.27 -4.04 -7.50
C ASP A 133 10.59 -5.39 -7.26
N THR A 134 9.30 -5.35 -6.97
CA THR A 134 8.45 -6.48 -6.63
C THR A 134 8.62 -7.62 -7.64
N TYR A 135 8.97 -8.81 -7.14
CA TYR A 135 9.10 -10.05 -7.92
C TYR A 135 8.40 -11.22 -7.21
N LEU A 136 8.18 -12.31 -7.95
CA LEU A 136 7.61 -13.55 -7.41
C LEU A 136 8.72 -14.52 -7.00
N ILE A 137 8.50 -15.19 -5.87
CA ILE A 137 9.24 -16.38 -5.44
C ILE A 137 8.27 -17.51 -5.08
N PRO A 138 8.64 -18.78 -5.25
CA PRO A 138 7.92 -19.89 -4.65
C PRO A 138 7.91 -19.76 -3.12
N ALA A 139 6.80 -20.10 -2.46
CA ALA A 139 6.68 -20.03 -1.01
C ALA A 139 7.71 -20.90 -0.28
N GLY A 140 8.15 -22.01 -0.89
CA GLY A 140 9.22 -22.85 -0.37
C GLY A 140 10.61 -22.20 -0.35
N GLN A 141 10.80 -21.05 -1.01
CA GLN A 141 12.05 -20.28 -1.00
C GLN A 141 12.05 -19.13 0.02
N LEU A 142 11.01 -19.02 0.86
CA LEU A 142 10.90 -17.92 1.83
C LEU A 142 12.11 -17.85 2.77
N GLU A 143 12.51 -18.98 3.36
CA GLU A 143 13.64 -19.02 4.32
C GLU A 143 14.97 -18.61 3.65
N ASP A 144 15.22 -19.15 2.46
CA ASP A 144 16.42 -18.82 1.66
C ASP A 144 16.48 -17.35 1.29
N GLU A 145 15.36 -16.75 0.89
CA GLU A 145 15.29 -15.32 0.58
C GLU A 145 15.46 -14.46 1.84
N MET A 146 14.82 -14.82 2.95
CA MET A 146 14.97 -14.11 4.23
C MET A 146 16.39 -14.16 4.77
N SER A 147 17.12 -15.26 4.57
CA SER A 147 18.52 -15.40 5.01
C SER A 147 19.46 -14.35 4.39
N ARG A 148 19.05 -13.74 3.26
CA ARG A 148 19.78 -12.70 2.54
C ARG A 148 19.39 -11.29 3.00
N MET A 149 18.44 -11.15 3.91
CA MET A 149 17.92 -9.87 4.39
C MET A 149 18.44 -9.59 5.80
N THR A 150 18.61 -8.31 6.13
CA THR A 150 18.79 -7.88 7.53
C THR A 150 17.49 -7.99 8.32
N LEU A 151 16.37 -7.68 7.67
CA LEU A 151 15.03 -7.83 8.23
C LEU A 151 14.06 -8.23 7.12
N ALA A 152 13.16 -9.16 7.44
CA ALA A 152 12.02 -9.50 6.61
C ALA A 152 10.73 -9.04 7.30
N VAL A 153 9.84 -8.39 6.55
CA VAL A 153 8.55 -7.90 7.05
C VAL A 153 7.42 -8.34 6.13
N SER A 154 6.23 -8.54 6.69
CA SER A 154 4.99 -8.75 5.92
C SER A 154 3.84 -7.99 6.57
N ALA A 155 2.86 -7.55 5.79
CA ALA A 155 1.71 -6.85 6.36
C ALA A 155 0.77 -7.79 7.14
N GLU A 156 0.69 -9.04 6.68
CA GLU A 156 -0.11 -10.13 7.24
C GLU A 156 0.80 -11.25 7.76
N PRO A 157 0.31 -12.13 8.65
CA PRO A 157 1.02 -13.35 9.01
C PRO A 157 1.42 -14.16 7.77
N LEU A 158 2.71 -14.43 7.62
CA LEU A 158 3.26 -15.10 6.44
C LEU A 158 4.43 -16.02 6.82
N GLY A 159 4.20 -17.33 6.85
CA GLY A 159 5.23 -18.31 7.20
C GLY A 159 5.92 -17.97 8.52
N ASN A 160 7.26 -17.92 8.48
CA ASN A 160 8.14 -17.53 9.59
C ASN A 160 8.71 -16.11 9.43
N VAL A 161 8.07 -15.22 8.67
CA VAL A 161 8.46 -13.81 8.61
C VAL A 161 8.41 -13.21 10.02
N PRO A 162 9.51 -12.64 10.53
CA PRO A 162 9.67 -12.34 11.95
C PRO A 162 8.92 -11.10 12.43
N GLN A 163 8.57 -10.19 11.51
CA GLN A 163 7.94 -8.91 11.85
C GLN A 163 6.74 -8.62 10.95
N GLN A 164 5.64 -8.25 11.59
CA GLN A 164 4.47 -7.73 10.90
C GLN A 164 4.51 -6.21 10.89
N ASP A 165 4.33 -5.61 9.72
CA ASP A 165 4.28 -4.16 9.58
C ASP A 165 3.42 -3.76 8.39
N GLN A 166 2.38 -2.94 8.62
CA GLN A 166 1.44 -2.55 7.57
C GLN A 166 1.80 -1.21 6.93
N PRO A 167 1.67 -1.06 5.60
CA PRO A 167 1.78 0.24 4.96
C PRO A 167 0.65 1.17 5.44
N SER A 168 0.94 2.47 5.52
CA SER A 168 -0.02 3.48 5.95
C SER A 168 -0.14 4.62 4.94
N ALA A 169 -1.32 5.24 4.88
CA ALA A 169 -1.57 6.41 4.05
C ALA A 169 -0.67 7.59 4.47
N GLY A 170 -0.40 7.73 5.77
CA GLY A 170 0.53 8.73 6.28
C GLY A 170 1.97 8.52 5.78
N ASP A 171 2.40 7.28 5.62
CA ASP A 171 3.70 6.98 5.01
C ASP A 171 3.71 7.32 3.51
N LEU A 172 2.62 7.01 2.79
CA LEU A 172 2.50 7.34 1.37
C LEU A 172 2.64 8.85 1.11
N LEU A 173 2.05 9.69 1.96
CA LEU A 173 2.20 11.15 1.87
C LEU A 173 3.65 11.61 2.05
N ARG A 174 4.45 10.88 2.82
CA ARG A 174 5.86 11.20 3.12
C ARG A 174 6.83 10.63 2.09
N LEU A 175 6.36 9.86 1.11
CA LEU A 175 7.22 9.29 0.07
C LEU A 175 7.85 10.41 -0.76
N PRO A 176 9.19 10.38 -0.97
CA PRO A 176 9.83 11.34 -1.84
C PRO A 176 9.32 11.22 -3.29
N HIS A 177 9.13 12.35 -3.98
CA HIS A 177 8.70 12.34 -5.38
C HIS A 177 9.71 11.66 -6.33
N HIS A 178 10.99 11.57 -5.94
CA HIS A 178 12.02 10.88 -6.72
C HIS A 178 12.02 9.35 -6.50
N PHE A 179 11.22 8.84 -5.56
CA PHE A 179 11.12 7.39 -5.36
C PHE A 179 10.56 6.74 -6.64
N PRO A 180 11.03 5.57 -7.07
CA PRO A 180 10.58 4.97 -8.31
C PRO A 180 9.10 4.57 -8.25
N GLY A 181 8.50 4.23 -9.40
CA GLY A 181 7.19 3.55 -9.44
C GLY A 181 5.96 4.44 -9.20
N TRP A 182 6.09 5.76 -9.07
CA TRP A 182 4.95 6.68 -9.15
C TRP A 182 4.29 6.57 -10.53
N ARG A 183 2.97 6.35 -10.53
CA ARG A 183 2.13 6.35 -11.72
C ARG A 183 1.11 7.47 -11.60
N ILE A 184 0.86 8.18 -12.69
CA ILE A 184 -0.07 9.31 -12.74
C ILE A 184 -1.07 9.02 -13.84
N GLY A 185 -2.36 9.14 -13.53
CA GLY A 185 -3.41 8.98 -14.53
C GLY A 185 -4.59 8.16 -14.04
N TRP A 186 -5.49 7.86 -14.95
CA TRP A 186 -6.76 7.17 -14.68
C TRP A 186 -6.67 5.66 -14.95
N ASP A 187 -5.61 5.22 -15.62
CA ASP A 187 -5.27 3.84 -15.96
C ASP A 187 -4.43 3.15 -14.88
N LEU A 188 -4.51 3.63 -13.64
CA LEU A 188 -3.86 2.99 -12.50
C LEU A 188 -4.42 1.58 -12.31
N GLU A 189 -3.52 0.63 -12.11
CA GLU A 189 -3.88 -0.77 -11.85
C GLU A 189 -3.14 -1.28 -10.60
N PRO A 190 -3.77 -2.16 -9.80
CA PRO A 190 -3.09 -2.85 -8.73
C PRO A 190 -1.85 -3.61 -9.24
N ILE A 191 -0.78 -3.64 -8.45
CA ILE A 191 0.43 -4.38 -8.77
C ILE A 191 0.16 -5.87 -8.59
N HIS A 192 -0.03 -6.55 -9.73
CA HIS A 192 -0.12 -7.99 -9.80
C HIS A 192 0.77 -8.51 -10.91
N LEU A 193 1.71 -9.38 -10.53
CA LEU A 193 2.64 -9.99 -11.48
C LEU A 193 2.04 -11.22 -12.20
N ARG A 194 0.78 -11.55 -11.87
CA ARG A 194 -0.07 -12.53 -12.56
C ARG A 194 -1.51 -12.08 -12.53
N ALA A 195 -2.28 -12.47 -13.56
CA ALA A 195 -3.71 -12.20 -13.60
C ALA A 195 -4.42 -12.69 -12.31
N PRO A 196 -5.37 -11.91 -11.78
CA PRO A 196 -6.15 -12.30 -10.61
C PRO A 196 -6.94 -13.57 -10.91
N LEU A 197 -7.15 -14.40 -9.88
CA LEU A 197 -8.05 -15.54 -10.00
C LEU A 197 -9.46 -15.00 -10.29
N ALA A 198 -10.01 -15.34 -11.46
CA ALA A 198 -11.45 -15.30 -11.62
C ALA A 198 -12.00 -16.31 -10.62
N THR A 199 -12.75 -15.85 -9.62
CA THR A 199 -13.46 -16.73 -8.71
C THR A 199 -14.41 -17.57 -9.56
N MET A 200 -14.08 -18.82 -9.86
CA MET A 200 -15.07 -19.75 -10.38
C MET A 200 -16.07 -19.95 -9.24
N LYS A 201 -17.29 -19.43 -9.46
CA LYS A 201 -18.44 -19.68 -8.60
C LYS A 201 -18.87 -21.14 -8.69
#